data_AF-A0A1C6HQ32-F1
#
_entry.id   AF-A0A1C6HQ32-F1
#
_cell.length_a   1.000
_cell.length_b   1.000
_cell.length_c   1.000
_cell.angle_alpha   90.00
_cell.angle_beta   90.00
_cell.angle_gamma   90.00
#
_symmetry.space_group_name_H-M   'P 1'
#
loop_
_entity.id
_entity.type
_entity.pdbx_description
1 polymer ?
#
loop_
_entity_poly.entity_id
_entity_poly.type
_entity_poly.pdbx_seq_one_letter_code
_entity_poly.pdbx_strand_id
1 'polypeptide(L)'
;MLKPLTNEQQIKVEENMGLVGKVIQDCVHTLGTGCIYDYDDLFQIGCIGLCKAAQTDQPGYNVAFSTYAYRLIRNEIYTQLEYATRRGREVATDPDEMPCSVLDDETTEQREASLSLLHFLDRAEADATGVAAKGMQAIRLLAEGYSNREIGELFGVPANYVTAWVAKARKVLKRQRDYEYSGALS
;
A
#
# COMPACT_ATOMS: atom_id res chain seq x y z
N MET A 1 19.59 9.45 -11.80
CA MET A 1 20.26 8.52 -12.75
C MET A 1 21.35 7.78 -12.00
N LEU A 2 21.39 6.45 -12.09
CA LEU A 2 22.51 5.67 -11.56
C LEU A 2 23.78 6.03 -12.33
N LYS A 3 24.89 6.26 -11.63
CA LYS A 3 26.19 6.40 -12.29
C LYS A 3 26.57 5.06 -12.94
N PRO A 4 27.31 5.05 -14.06
CA PRO A 4 27.81 3.81 -14.62
C PRO A 4 28.71 3.08 -13.61
N LEU A 5 28.56 1.75 -13.53
CA LEU A 5 29.36 0.89 -12.68
C LEU A 5 30.83 0.89 -13.14
N THR A 6 31.77 0.81 -12.20
CA THR A 6 33.18 0.51 -12.54
C THR A 6 33.32 -0.96 -12.96
N ASN A 7 34.42 -1.31 -13.65
CA ASN A 7 34.67 -2.71 -14.06
C ASN A 7 34.64 -3.68 -12.86
N GLU A 8 35.22 -3.29 -11.73
CA GLU A 8 35.19 -4.11 -10.50
C GLU A 8 33.76 -4.32 -9.99
N GLN A 9 32.92 -3.29 -10.03
CA GLN A 9 31.52 -3.40 -9.64
C GLN A 9 30.71 -4.26 -10.61
N GLN A 10 31.01 -4.20 -11.91
CA GLN A 10 30.34 -5.06 -12.92
C GLN A 10 30.65 -6.53 -12.68
N ILE A 11 31.93 -6.89 -12.52
CA ILE A 11 32.36 -8.26 -12.22
C ILE A 11 31.65 -8.75 -10.94
N LYS A 12 31.62 -7.91 -9.91
CA LYS A 12 30.97 -8.24 -8.64
C LYS A 12 29.47 -8.47 -8.79
N VAL A 13 28.79 -7.72 -9.65
CA VAL A 13 27.37 -7.94 -9.96
C VAL A 13 27.19 -9.27 -10.67
N GLU A 14 27.96 -9.53 -11.72
CA GLU A 14 27.88 -10.76 -12.53
C GLU A 14 28.08 -12.03 -11.69
N GLU A 15 29.07 -12.04 -10.79
CA GLU A 15 29.33 -13.15 -9.87
C GLU A 15 28.20 -13.42 -8.87
N ASN A 16 27.37 -12.41 -8.58
CA ASN A 16 26.32 -12.48 -7.55
C ASN A 16 24.90 -12.49 -8.15
N MET A 17 24.74 -12.62 -9.47
CA MET A 17 23.42 -12.65 -10.12
C MET A 17 22.50 -13.74 -9.56
N GLY A 18 23.05 -14.90 -9.19
CA GLY A 18 22.27 -15.99 -8.59
C GLY A 18 21.60 -15.63 -7.26
N LEU A 19 22.13 -14.63 -6.54
CA LEU A 19 21.51 -14.12 -5.31
C LEU A 19 20.14 -13.51 -5.58
N VAL A 20 19.93 -12.89 -6.74
CA VAL A 20 18.66 -12.24 -7.09
C VAL A 20 17.53 -13.26 -7.15
N GLY A 21 17.74 -14.37 -7.86
CA GLY A 21 16.76 -15.47 -7.95
C GLY A 21 16.44 -16.06 -6.57
N LYS A 22 17.46 -16.25 -5.73
CA LYS A 22 17.27 -16.70 -4.35
C LYS A 22 16.42 -15.72 -3.53
N VAL A 23 16.70 -14.42 -3.60
CA VAL A 23 15.93 -13.40 -2.87
C VAL A 23 14.46 -13.40 -3.30
N ILE A 24 14.19 -13.52 -4.60
CA ILE A 24 12.81 -13.60 -5.12
C ILE A 24 12.10 -14.82 -4.54
N GLN A 25 12.74 -16.00 -4.61
CA GLN A 25 12.18 -17.24 -4.07
C GLN A 25 11.92 -17.14 -2.54
N ASP A 26 12.84 -16.54 -1.80
CA ASP A 26 12.75 -16.38 -0.34
C ASP A 26 11.71 -15.34 0.08
N CYS A 27 11.42 -14.32 -0.73
CA CYS A 27 10.64 -13.16 -0.32
C CYS A 27 9.26 -13.03 -0.99
N VAL A 28 9.04 -13.71 -2.11
CA VAL A 28 7.83 -13.61 -2.93
C VAL A 28 7.09 -14.94 -2.90
N HIS A 29 6.29 -15.15 -1.85
CA HIS A 29 5.52 -16.40 -1.66
C HIS A 29 4.09 -16.32 -2.20
N THR A 30 3.58 -15.12 -2.45
CA THR A 30 2.24 -14.90 -3.00
C THR A 30 2.27 -13.61 -3.79
N LEU A 31 2.34 -13.73 -5.12
CA LEU A 31 1.98 -12.62 -6.00
C LEU A 31 0.49 -12.40 -5.80
N GLY A 32 0.11 -11.24 -5.23
CA GLY A 32 -1.29 -10.95 -4.96
C GLY A 32 -2.13 -11.04 -6.24
N THR A 33 -3.42 -11.36 -6.10
CA THR A 33 -4.36 -11.33 -7.23
C THR A 33 -4.30 -9.97 -7.90
N GLY A 34 -3.88 -9.91 -9.16
CA GLY A 34 -3.67 -8.67 -9.91
C GLY A 34 -2.24 -8.10 -9.89
N CYS A 35 -1.23 -8.86 -9.44
CA CYS A 35 0.16 -8.47 -9.64
C CYS A 35 0.50 -8.45 -11.14
N ILE A 36 0.95 -7.28 -11.62
CA ILE A 36 1.31 -7.07 -13.03
C ILE A 36 2.71 -7.60 -13.40
N TYR A 37 3.54 -7.89 -12.39
CA TYR A 37 4.91 -8.33 -12.60
C TYR A 37 5.00 -9.85 -12.71
N ASP A 38 5.77 -10.31 -13.70
CA ASP A 38 6.21 -11.69 -13.80
C ASP A 38 7.56 -11.92 -13.11
N TYR A 39 8.10 -13.14 -13.23
CA TYR A 39 9.39 -13.47 -12.63
C TYR A 39 10.55 -12.68 -13.25
N ASP A 40 10.52 -12.47 -14.56
CA ASP A 40 11.61 -11.81 -15.28
C ASP A 40 11.65 -10.32 -14.94
N ASP A 41 10.49 -9.68 -14.77
CA ASP A 41 10.36 -8.32 -14.24
C ASP A 41 11.00 -8.21 -12.85
N LEU A 42 10.62 -9.12 -11.94
CA LEU A 42 11.16 -9.14 -10.58
C LEU A 42 12.67 -9.40 -10.57
N PHE A 43 13.15 -10.23 -11.49
CA PHE A 43 14.57 -10.47 -11.68
C PHE A 43 15.29 -9.20 -12.11
N GLN A 44 14.78 -8.47 -13.10
CA GLN A 44 15.36 -7.19 -13.54
C GLN A 44 15.35 -6.14 -12.43
N ILE A 45 14.24 -6.01 -11.70
CA ILE A 45 14.13 -5.13 -10.53
C ILE A 45 15.16 -5.52 -9.46
N GLY A 46 15.31 -6.81 -9.19
CA GLY A 46 16.30 -7.31 -8.26
C GLY A 46 17.74 -7.03 -8.72
N CYS A 47 18.03 -7.11 -10.03
CA CYS A 47 19.31 -6.75 -10.60
C CYS A 47 19.63 -5.26 -10.41
N ILE A 48 18.63 -4.37 -10.48
CA ILE A 48 18.80 -2.95 -10.13
C ILE A 48 19.25 -2.81 -8.67
N GLY A 49 18.62 -3.54 -7.75
CA GLY A 49 19.01 -3.58 -6.34
C GLY A 49 20.44 -4.09 -6.13
N LEU A 50 20.85 -5.12 -6.88
CA LEU A 50 22.21 -5.66 -6.84
C LEU A 50 23.25 -4.65 -7.38
N CYS A 51 22.95 -3.97 -8.48
CA CYS A 51 23.79 -2.89 -9.03
C CYS A 51 23.95 -1.75 -8.02
N LYS A 52 22.86 -1.33 -7.36
CA LYS A 52 22.93 -0.33 -6.28
C LYS A 52 23.84 -0.81 -5.15
N ALA A 53 23.73 -2.07 -4.75
CA ALA A 53 24.60 -2.64 -3.72
C ALA A 53 26.07 -2.60 -4.11
N ALA A 54 26.42 -2.96 -5.34
CA ALA A 54 27.80 -2.87 -5.82
C ALA A 54 28.32 -1.42 -5.85
N GLN A 55 27.47 -0.44 -6.14
CA GLN A 55 27.84 0.99 -6.14
C GLN A 55 28.13 1.55 -4.75
N THR A 56 27.38 1.11 -3.74
CA THR A 56 27.42 1.66 -2.39
C THR A 56 28.21 0.80 -1.41
N ASP A 57 28.72 -0.35 -1.86
CA ASP A 57 29.55 -1.23 -1.04
C ASP A 57 30.87 -0.55 -0.67
N GLN A 58 31.16 -0.48 0.63
CA GLN A 58 32.35 0.18 1.15
C GLN A 58 33.36 -0.87 1.63
N PRO A 59 34.59 -0.88 1.08
CA PRO A 59 35.64 -1.78 1.55
C PRO A 59 36.07 -1.34 2.95
N GLY A 60 35.67 -2.09 3.97
CA GLY A 60 35.96 -1.76 5.37
C GLY A 60 34.94 -2.33 6.36
N TYR A 61 33.75 -2.69 5.91
CA TYR A 61 32.80 -3.43 6.74
C TYR A 61 33.12 -4.92 6.75
N ASN A 62 33.09 -5.54 7.92
CA ASN A 62 33.38 -6.98 8.11
C ASN A 62 32.19 -7.89 7.73
N VAL A 63 31.35 -7.46 6.80
CA VAL A 63 30.12 -8.15 6.39
C VAL A 63 30.26 -8.58 4.94
N ALA A 64 29.89 -9.83 4.66
CA ALA A 64 29.91 -10.34 3.29
C ALA A 64 28.98 -9.52 2.38
N PHE A 65 29.45 -9.21 1.17
CA PHE A 65 28.70 -8.45 0.18
C PHE A 65 27.29 -9.03 -0.06
N SER A 66 27.17 -10.35 -0.16
CA SER A 66 25.88 -11.04 -0.34
C SER A 66 24.86 -10.71 0.75
N THR A 67 25.31 -10.52 2.00
CA THR A 67 24.43 -10.13 3.12
C THR A 67 23.93 -8.70 2.96
N TYR A 68 24.80 -7.80 2.51
CA TYR A 68 24.42 -6.41 2.21
C TYR A 68 23.49 -6.32 0.99
N ALA A 69 23.89 -6.97 -0.11
CA ALA A 69 23.14 -7.01 -1.37
C ALA A 69 21.74 -7.62 -1.20
N TYR A 70 21.60 -8.69 -0.41
CA TYR A 70 20.29 -9.29 -0.11
C TYR A 70 19.28 -8.25 0.37
N ARG A 71 19.68 -7.34 1.27
CA ARG A 71 18.79 -6.29 1.80
C ARG A 71 18.36 -5.32 0.70
N LEU A 72 19.29 -4.91 -0.17
CA LEU A 72 19.00 -3.96 -1.23
C LEU A 72 18.13 -4.57 -2.34
N ILE A 73 18.40 -5.81 -2.74
CA ILE A 73 17.58 -6.55 -3.71
C ILE A 73 16.14 -6.67 -3.19
N ARG A 74 15.98 -7.12 -1.93
CA ARG A 74 14.65 -7.26 -1.31
C ARG A 74 13.90 -5.93 -1.23
N ASN A 75 14.60 -4.85 -0.85
CA ASN A 75 13.99 -3.53 -0.75
C ASN A 75 13.49 -3.02 -2.10
N GLU A 76 14.25 -3.24 -3.19
CA GLU A 76 13.84 -2.82 -4.53
C GLU A 76 12.58 -3.57 -4.98
N ILE A 77 12.56 -4.89 -4.80
CA ILE A 77 11.40 -5.74 -5.13
C ILE A 77 10.16 -5.30 -4.35
N TYR A 78 10.26 -5.11 -3.04
CA TYR A 78 9.12 -4.68 -2.22
C TYR A 78 8.62 -3.29 -2.57
N THR A 79 9.52 -2.37 -2.88
CA THR A 79 9.13 -1.01 -3.30
C THR A 79 8.29 -1.06 -4.58
N GLN A 80 8.69 -1.87 -5.55
CA GLN A 80 7.94 -2.01 -6.81
C GLN A 80 6.62 -2.75 -6.62
N LEU A 81 6.60 -3.83 -5.84
CA LEU A 81 5.36 -4.55 -5.51
C LEU A 81 4.35 -3.66 -4.76
N GLU A 82 4.81 -2.84 -3.81
CA GLU A 82 3.96 -1.88 -3.11
C GLU A 82 3.45 -0.79 -4.06
N TYR A 83 4.30 -0.29 -4.97
CA TYR A 83 3.92 0.67 -6.00
C TYR A 83 2.84 0.11 -6.93
N ALA A 84 2.99 -1.11 -7.43
CA ALA A 84 1.98 -1.77 -8.25
C ALA A 84 0.67 -2.02 -7.48
N THR A 85 0.76 -2.40 -6.21
CA THR A 85 -0.42 -2.58 -5.35
C THR A 85 -1.15 -1.25 -5.08
N ARG A 86 -0.40 -0.15 -4.93
CA ARG A 86 -0.97 1.20 -4.78
C ARG A 86 -1.60 1.68 -6.07
N ARG A 87 -0.92 1.54 -7.21
CA ARG A 87 -1.49 1.88 -8.52
C ARG A 87 -2.70 1.05 -8.88
N GLY A 88 -2.73 -0.24 -8.56
CA GLY A 88 -3.95 -1.04 -8.73
C GLY A 88 -5.14 -0.50 -7.91
N ARG A 89 -4.88 0.16 -6.77
CA ARG A 89 -5.92 0.84 -5.97
C ARG A 89 -6.24 2.25 -6.49
N GLU A 90 -5.26 2.98 -6.99
CA GLU A 90 -5.40 4.34 -7.52
C GLU A 90 -6.00 4.36 -8.93
N VAL A 91 -5.70 3.37 -9.79
CA VAL A 91 -6.31 3.18 -11.13
C VAL A 91 -7.75 2.69 -11.00
N ALA A 92 -8.09 1.94 -9.95
CA ALA A 92 -9.49 1.75 -9.56
C ALA A 92 -10.20 3.07 -9.15
N THR A 93 -9.47 4.19 -9.13
CA THR A 93 -9.95 5.55 -8.85
C THR A 93 -9.73 6.50 -10.03
N ASP A 94 -9.31 6.02 -11.22
CA ASP A 94 -9.30 6.85 -12.43
C ASP A 94 -10.75 7.12 -12.86
N PRO A 95 -11.25 8.37 -12.84
CA PRO A 95 -12.64 8.68 -13.15
C PRO A 95 -13.05 8.23 -14.55
N ASP A 96 -12.11 8.16 -15.49
CA ASP A 96 -12.36 7.85 -16.91
C ASP A 96 -12.36 6.34 -17.21
N GLU A 97 -11.74 5.50 -16.37
CA GLU A 97 -11.76 4.03 -16.50
C GLU A 97 -12.80 3.35 -15.60
N MET A 98 -13.54 4.13 -14.80
CA MET A 98 -14.78 3.65 -14.19
C MET A 98 -15.68 3.16 -15.33
N PRO A 99 -16.22 1.92 -15.31
CA PRO A 99 -17.19 1.52 -16.31
C PRO A 99 -18.31 2.55 -16.26
N CYS A 100 -18.37 3.38 -17.30
CA CYS A 100 -19.46 4.30 -17.53
C CYS A 100 -20.66 3.40 -17.82
N SER A 101 -21.31 2.92 -16.75
CA SER A 101 -22.73 2.65 -16.83
C SER A 101 -23.30 3.95 -17.32
N VAL A 102 -23.65 3.97 -18.61
CA VAL A 102 -24.56 4.96 -19.19
C VAL A 102 -25.55 5.31 -18.09
N LEU A 103 -25.42 6.53 -17.58
CA LEU A 103 -26.27 7.06 -16.54
C LEU A 103 -27.63 7.28 -17.21
N ASP A 104 -28.36 6.19 -17.35
CA ASP A 104 -29.78 6.21 -17.67
C ASP A 104 -30.48 6.65 -16.38
N ASP A 105 -30.57 7.98 -16.27
CA ASP A 105 -31.39 8.75 -15.34
C ASP A 105 -31.04 8.59 -13.84
N GLU A 106 -31.19 9.67 -13.09
CA GLU A 106 -30.95 9.71 -11.64
C GLU A 106 -31.92 8.76 -10.91
N THR A 107 -31.59 7.48 -10.79
CA THR A 107 -32.40 6.54 -10.02
C THR A 107 -32.23 6.79 -8.52
N THR A 108 -33.37 7.03 -7.86
CA THR A 108 -33.56 7.24 -6.42
C THR A 108 -32.74 6.28 -5.54
N GLU A 109 -32.47 5.07 -6.03
CA GLU A 109 -31.73 4.00 -5.35
C GLU A 109 -30.26 4.36 -5.06
N GLN A 110 -29.57 5.10 -5.93
CA GLN A 110 -28.18 5.54 -5.69
C GLN A 110 -28.08 6.66 -4.65
N ARG A 111 -29.07 7.56 -4.61
CA ARG A 111 -29.22 8.57 -3.54
C ARG A 111 -29.56 7.91 -2.21
N GLU A 112 -30.45 6.92 -2.21
CA GLU A 112 -30.83 6.16 -1.00
C GLU A 112 -29.67 5.36 -0.42
N ALA A 113 -28.86 4.70 -1.26
CA ALA A 113 -27.66 3.98 -0.81
C ALA A 113 -26.60 4.91 -0.20
N SER A 114 -26.43 6.11 -0.76
CA SER A 114 -25.50 7.13 -0.25
C SER A 114 -25.98 7.71 1.08
N LEU A 115 -27.29 7.94 1.23
CA LEU A 115 -27.91 8.37 2.49
C LEU A 115 -27.81 7.29 3.58
N SER A 116 -28.01 6.03 3.22
CA SER A 116 -27.88 4.88 4.14
C SER A 116 -26.44 4.75 4.67
N LEU A 117 -25.44 4.94 3.80
CA LEU A 117 -24.03 4.93 4.21
C LEU A 117 -23.68 6.10 5.14
N LEU A 118 -24.18 7.31 4.86
CA LEU A 118 -23.97 8.48 5.72
C LEU A 118 -24.64 8.31 7.08
N HIS A 119 -25.88 7.82 7.13
CA HIS A 119 -26.57 7.50 8.38
C HIS A 119 -25.84 6.42 9.20
N PHE A 120 -25.26 5.41 8.54
CA PHE A 120 -24.45 4.40 9.22
C PHE A 120 -23.18 5.00 9.82
N LEU A 121 -22.51 5.90 9.09
CA LEU A 121 -21.33 6.60 9.60
C LEU A 121 -21.67 7.53 10.76
N ASP A 122 -22.80 8.24 10.71
CA ASP A 122 -23.27 9.10 11.80
C ASP A 122 -23.60 8.31 13.06
N ARG A 123 -24.25 7.15 12.90
CA ARG A 123 -24.53 6.23 14.02
C ARG A 123 -23.25 5.64 14.61
N ALA A 124 -22.33 5.20 13.75
CA ALA A 124 -21.04 4.68 14.18
C ALA A 124 -20.24 5.76 14.93
N GLU A 125 -20.25 7.01 14.46
CA GLU A 125 -19.60 8.14 15.13
C GLU A 125 -20.20 8.42 16.50
N ALA A 126 -21.54 8.38 16.62
CA ALA A 126 -22.25 8.57 17.88
C ALA A 126 -21.93 7.47 18.93
N ASP A 127 -21.76 6.23 18.48
CA ASP A 127 -21.42 5.09 19.35
C ASP A 127 -19.92 5.02 19.69
N ALA A 128 -19.07 5.71 18.92
CA ALA A 128 -17.63 5.69 19.11
C ALA A 128 -17.19 6.70 20.17
N THR A 129 -16.25 6.28 21.02
CA THR A 129 -15.66 7.15 22.05
C THR A 129 -14.14 7.23 21.93
N GLY A 130 -13.59 8.38 22.32
CA GLY A 130 -12.16 8.64 22.38
C GLY A 130 -11.48 8.52 21.01
N VAL A 131 -10.46 7.65 20.92
CA VAL A 131 -9.63 7.50 19.71
C VAL A 131 -10.39 6.89 18.54
N ALA A 132 -11.45 6.10 18.79
CA ALA A 132 -12.28 5.54 17.74
C ALA A 132 -13.13 6.63 17.05
N ALA A 133 -13.69 7.56 17.82
CA ALA A 133 -14.46 8.70 17.29
C ALA A 133 -13.59 9.59 16.39
N LYS A 134 -12.38 9.92 16.85
CA LYS A 134 -11.40 10.66 16.02
C LYS A 134 -11.05 9.92 14.73
N GLY A 135 -11.01 8.58 14.78
CA GLY A 135 -10.80 7.75 13.60
C GLY A 135 -11.97 7.77 12.62
N MET A 136 -13.21 7.85 13.10
CA MET A 136 -14.40 7.97 12.25
C MET A 136 -14.50 9.36 11.62
N GLN A 137 -14.19 10.42 12.36
CA GLN A 137 -14.06 11.78 11.81
C GLN A 137 -12.96 11.86 10.75
N ALA A 138 -11.82 11.24 11.00
CA ALA A 138 -10.75 11.15 10.01
C ALA A 138 -11.20 10.39 8.73
N ILE A 139 -12.02 9.33 8.85
CA ILE A 139 -12.59 8.64 7.68
C ILE A 139 -13.50 9.57 6.88
N ARG A 140 -14.33 10.41 7.53
CA ARG A 140 -15.17 11.40 6.83
C ARG A 140 -14.33 12.44 6.10
N LEU A 141 -13.35 13.03 6.76
CA LEU A 141 -12.45 14.02 6.15
C LEU A 141 -11.64 13.43 4.97
N LEU A 142 -11.21 12.17 5.08
CA LEU A 142 -10.59 11.46 3.96
C LEU A 142 -11.55 11.32 2.76
N ALA A 143 -12.84 11.05 3.01
CA ALA A 143 -13.86 10.96 1.96
C ALA A 143 -14.15 12.31 1.30
N GLU A 144 -13.99 13.41 2.03
CA GLU A 144 -14.07 14.79 1.52
C GLU A 144 -12.80 15.22 0.76
N GLY A 145 -11.76 14.38 0.72
CA GLY A 145 -10.53 14.62 -0.06
C GLY A 145 -9.34 15.17 0.73
N TYR A 146 -9.44 15.29 2.06
CA TYR A 146 -8.32 15.71 2.88
C TYR A 146 -7.22 14.64 2.97
N SER A 147 -5.96 15.05 3.07
CA SER A 147 -4.84 14.15 3.32
C SER A 147 -4.62 13.87 4.82
N ASN A 148 -3.97 12.74 5.15
CA ASN A 148 -3.61 12.43 6.55
C ASN A 148 -2.73 13.52 7.21
N ARG A 149 -1.99 14.30 6.40
CA ARG A 149 -1.18 15.42 6.90
C ARG A 149 -2.05 16.60 7.31
N GLU A 150 -2.99 16.99 6.46
CA GLU A 150 -3.93 18.10 6.73
C GLU A 150 -4.87 17.75 7.90
N ILE A 151 -5.32 16.50 7.97
CA ILE A 151 -6.09 16.00 9.11
C ILE A 151 -5.24 16.04 10.39
N GLY A 152 -3.96 15.66 10.31
CA GLY A 152 -3.05 15.78 11.45
C GLY A 152 -2.92 17.23 11.95
N GLU A 153 -2.75 18.16 11.02
CA GLU A 153 -2.69 19.60 11.30
C GLU A 153 -3.99 20.13 11.94
N LEU A 154 -5.16 19.73 11.43
CA LEU A 154 -6.48 20.06 11.99
C LEU A 154 -6.65 19.58 13.45
N PHE A 155 -6.13 18.40 13.76
CA PHE A 155 -6.24 17.79 15.08
C PHE A 155 -5.03 18.07 16.00
N GLY A 156 -4.03 18.84 15.53
CA GLY A 156 -2.82 19.15 16.27
C GLY A 156 -1.92 17.94 16.56
N VAL A 157 -1.98 16.90 15.72
CA VAL A 157 -1.22 15.66 15.88
C VAL A 157 -0.43 15.31 14.61
N PRO A 158 0.68 14.57 14.71
CA PRO A 158 1.38 14.13 13.51
C PRO A 158 0.57 13.08 12.71
N ALA A 159 0.76 13.05 11.40
CA ALA A 159 -0.04 12.24 10.46
C ALA A 159 -0.07 10.73 10.77
N ASN A 160 0.96 10.19 11.45
CA ASN A 160 1.00 8.79 11.88
C ASN A 160 -0.09 8.46 12.93
N TYR A 161 -0.50 9.42 13.74
CA TYR A 161 -1.62 9.25 14.68
C TYR A 161 -2.95 9.11 13.92
N VAL A 162 -3.16 9.92 12.87
CA VAL A 162 -4.35 9.84 12.02
C VAL A 162 -4.46 8.46 11.37
N THR A 163 -3.37 7.93 10.81
CA THR A 163 -3.33 6.58 10.24
C THR A 163 -3.73 5.51 11.26
N ALA A 164 -3.25 5.62 12.50
CA ALA A 164 -3.59 4.69 13.57
C ALA A 164 -5.07 4.80 14.01
N TRP A 165 -5.62 6.00 14.07
CA TRP A 165 -7.03 6.24 14.41
C TRP A 165 -7.95 5.64 13.35
N VAL A 166 -7.64 5.89 12.08
CA VAL A 166 -8.38 5.37 10.93
C VAL A 166 -8.34 3.83 10.91
N ALA A 167 -7.18 3.21 11.17
CA ALA A 167 -7.06 1.76 11.26
C ALA A 167 -7.95 1.17 12.38
N LYS A 168 -8.00 1.84 13.53
CA LYS A 168 -8.85 1.42 14.66
C LYS A 168 -10.34 1.58 14.35
N ALA A 169 -10.74 2.69 13.71
CA ALA A 169 -12.12 2.92 13.29
C ALA A 169 -12.59 1.88 12.25
N ARG A 170 -11.76 1.55 11.24
CA ARG A 170 -12.08 0.49 10.27
C ARG A 170 -12.35 -0.87 10.94
N LYS A 171 -11.59 -1.21 12.00
CA LYS A 171 -11.80 -2.45 12.75
C LYS A 171 -13.14 -2.47 13.50
N VAL A 172 -13.59 -1.31 13.99
CA VAL A 172 -14.90 -1.16 14.65
C VAL A 172 -16.02 -1.30 13.63
N LEU A 173 -15.94 -0.59 12.50
CA LEU A 173 -16.95 -0.66 11.43
C LEU A 173 -17.08 -2.07 10.86
N LYS A 174 -15.96 -2.78 10.68
CA LYS A 174 -15.99 -4.17 10.22
C LYS A 174 -16.74 -5.08 11.21
N ARG A 175 -16.49 -4.94 12.51
CA ARG A 175 -17.19 -5.71 13.56
C ARG A 175 -18.69 -5.39 13.62
N GLN A 176 -19.06 -4.12 13.44
CA GLN A 176 -20.47 -3.70 13.43
C GLN A 176 -21.21 -4.27 12.22
N ARG A 177 -20.59 -4.19 11.03
CA ARG A 177 -21.15 -4.79 9.79
C ARG A 177 -21.34 -6.30 9.92
N ASP A 178 -20.36 -7.01 10.48
CA ASP A 178 -20.44 -8.47 10.64
C ASP A 178 -21.56 -8.88 11.64
N TYR A 179 -21.92 -8.01 12.59
CA TYR A 179 -23.01 -8.23 13.54
C TYR A 179 -24.40 -8.05 12.90
N GLU A 180 -24.58 -7.00 12.08
CA GLU A 180 -25.84 -6.73 11.38
C GLU A 180 -26.20 -7.85 10.37
N TYR A 181 -25.20 -8.46 9.71
CA TYR A 181 -25.41 -9.62 8.83
C TYR A 181 -25.76 -10.91 9.58
N SER A 182 -25.27 -11.11 10.81
CA SER A 182 -25.65 -12.27 11.63
C SER A 182 -27.05 -12.14 12.25
N GLY A 183 -27.49 -10.90 12.53
CA GLY A 183 -28.82 -10.63 13.08
C GLY A 183 -29.95 -10.68 12.05
N ALA A 184 -29.65 -10.52 10.76
CA ALA A 184 -30.63 -10.63 9.68
C ALA A 184 -30.93 -12.09 9.24
N LEU A 185 -30.22 -13.07 9.81
CA LEU A 185 -30.35 -14.51 9.51
C LEU A 185 -30.91 -15.34 10.69
N SER A 186 -31.41 -14.69 11.75
CA SER A 186 -32.11 -15.33 12.88
C SER A 186 -33.54 -14.84 12.96
#